data_AF-A0A6V7IMV8-F1
#
_entry.id   AF-A0A6V7IMV8-F1
#
_cell.length_a   1.000
_cell.length_b   1.000
_cell.length_c   1.000
_cell.angle_alpha   90.00
_cell.angle_beta   90.00
_cell.angle_gamma   90.00
#
_symmetry.space_group_name_H-M   'P 1'
#
loop_
_entity.id
_entity.type
_entity.pdbx_description
1 polymer ?
#
loop_
_entity_poly.entity_id
_entity_poly.type
_entity_poly.pdbx_seq_one_letter_code
_entity_poly.pdbx_strand_id
1 'polypeptide(L)'
;RQFTLILQARDEGSGGVIEEASYSGIVLPGPTWHTLNHQGRNAHLAYRVRVQCADHYYNATCTKFCRPRDDIFGHYTCDDNGDKVCIQGWKGADCET
;
A
#
# COMPACT_ATOMS: atom_id res chain seq x y z
N ARG A 1 3.03 -9.42 -4.30
CA ARG A 1 2.16 -9.49 -5.51
C ARG A 1 2.85 -8.69 -6.62
N GLN A 2 2.86 -9.20 -7.84
CA GLN A 2 3.43 -8.51 -9.01
C GLN A 2 2.38 -7.60 -9.64
N PHE A 3 2.80 -6.44 -10.15
CA PHE A 3 1.95 -5.56 -10.95
C PHE A 3 2.73 -5.04 -12.17
N THR A 4 1.98 -4.54 -13.14
CA THR A 4 2.50 -3.78 -14.27
C THR A 4 1.90 -2.38 -14.22
N LEU A 5 2.75 -1.36 -14.21
CA LEU A 5 2.39 0.05 -14.30
C LEU A 5 2.78 0.56 -15.68
N ILE A 6 1.83 1.19 -16.36
CA ILE A 6 2.05 1.90 -17.62
C ILE A 6 1.78 3.38 -17.35
N LEU A 7 2.78 4.23 -17.60
CA LEU A 7 2.70 5.67 -17.44
C LEU A 7 2.91 6.33 -18.80
N GLN A 8 1.99 7.21 -19.19
CA GLN A 8 2.05 7.91 -20.46
C GLN A 8 2.14 9.42 -20.24
N ALA A 9 3.10 10.06 -20.89
CA ALA A 9 3.11 11.49 -21.10
C ALA A 9 2.32 11.80 -22.37
N ARG A 10 1.32 12.68 -22.28
CA ARG A 10 0.39 12.97 -23.39
C ARG A 10 0.34 14.47 -23.67
N ASP A 11 0.19 14.79 -24.94
CA ASP A 11 -0.11 16.13 -25.40
C ASP A 11 -1.62 16.40 -25.24
N GLU A 12 -1.97 17.51 -24.61
CA GLU A 12 -3.38 17.83 -24.30
C GLU A 12 -4.17 18.22 -25.55
N GLY A 13 -3.55 18.92 -26.51
CA GLY A 13 -4.23 19.42 -27.71
C GLY A 13 -4.55 18.35 -28.74
N SER A 14 -3.56 17.50 -29.05
CA SER A 14 -3.71 16.40 -30.01
C SER A 14 -4.21 15.10 -29.38
N GLY A 15 -4.12 14.96 -28.05
CA GLY A 15 -4.35 13.69 -27.34
C GLY A 15 -3.27 12.63 -27.60
N GLY A 16 -2.24 12.97 -28.38
CA GLY A 16 -1.14 12.08 -28.77
C GLY A 16 -0.27 11.68 -27.58
N VAL A 17 0.21 10.45 -27.59
CA VAL A 17 1.22 9.99 -26.61
C VAL A 17 2.59 10.52 -27.04
N ILE A 18 3.25 11.26 -26.15
CA ILE A 18 4.62 11.77 -26.34
C ILE A 18 5.62 10.66 -26.00
N GLU A 19 5.42 9.98 -24.86
CA GLU A 19 6.28 8.91 -24.36
C GLU A 19 5.48 7.95 -23.46
N GLU A 20 5.88 6.68 -23.45
CA GLU A 20 5.30 5.65 -22.58
C GLU A 20 6.40 4.91 -21.80
N ALA A 21 6.23 4.83 -20.49
CA ALA A 21 7.07 4.02 -19.60
C ALA A 21 6.27 2.83 -19.07
N SER A 22 6.86 1.63 -19.10
CA SER A 22 6.32 0.44 -18.45
C SER A 22 7.25 -0.03 -17.33
N TYR A 23 6.67 -0.40 -16.20
CA TYR A 23 7.36 -1.00 -15.07
C TYR A 23 6.61 -2.24 -14.61
N SER A 24 7.29 -3.39 -14.57
CA SER A 24 6.75 -4.65 -14.08
C SER A 24 7.58 -5.13 -12.90
N GLY A 25 6.97 -5.28 -11.73
CA GLY A 25 7.72 -5.65 -10.53
C GLY A 25 6.87 -5.78 -9.27
N ILE A 26 7.55 -5.87 -8.14
CA ILE A 26 6.94 -5.92 -6.80
C ILE A 26 7.33 -4.64 -6.06
N VAL A 27 6.34 -3.99 -5.45
CA VAL A 27 6.51 -2.90 -4.50
C VAL A 27 5.73 -3.29 -3.25
N LEU A 28 6.41 -3.42 -2.12
CA LEU A 28 5.77 -3.76 -0.85
C LEU A 28 5.03 -2.53 -0.30
N PRO A 29 3.90 -2.71 0.43
CA PRO A 29 3.26 -1.61 1.13
C PRO A 29 4.21 -0.95 2.12
N GLY A 30 4.21 0.39 2.18
CA GLY A 30 5.04 1.13 3.11
C GLY A 30 5.04 2.64 2.87
N PRO A 31 5.66 3.41 3.78
CA PRO A 31 5.74 4.86 3.66
C PRO A 31 6.75 5.32 2.59
N THR A 32 7.70 4.45 2.26
CA THR A 32 8.84 4.73 1.38
C THR A 32 8.42 4.88 -0.07
N TRP A 33 8.91 5.94 -0.72
CA TRP A 33 8.73 6.15 -2.15
C TRP A 33 9.80 5.40 -2.96
N HIS A 34 9.37 4.69 -3.99
CA HIS A 34 10.24 4.06 -4.98
C HIS A 34 10.38 4.99 -6.19
N THR A 35 11.61 5.39 -6.50
CA THR A 35 11.89 6.26 -7.66
C THR A 35 12.14 5.41 -8.89
N LEU A 36 11.43 5.73 -9.97
CA LEU A 36 11.55 5.09 -11.28
C LEU A 36 11.94 6.16 -12.29
N ASN A 37 12.99 5.87 -13.06
CA ASN A 37 13.49 6.75 -14.10
C ASN A 37 13.37 6.02 -15.44
N HIS A 38 12.72 6.66 -16.40
CA HIS A 38 12.59 6.18 -17.76
C HIS A 38 13.31 7.17 -18.69
N GLN A 39 14.37 6.71 -19.33
CA GLN A 39 15.10 7.44 -20.36
C GLN A 39 14.51 7.08 -21.72
N GLY A 40 13.37 7.69 -22.03
CA GLY A 40 12.68 7.51 -23.30
C GLY A 40 13.40 8.24 -24.45
N ARG A 41 12.97 7.96 -25.68
CA ARG A 41 13.53 8.56 -26.89
C ARG A 41 13.04 10.00 -27.07
N ASN A 42 11.78 10.24 -26.75
CA ASN A 42 11.11 11.52 -26.95
C ASN A 42 11.09 12.34 -25.64
N ALA A 43 11.04 11.67 -24.49
CA ALA A 43 11.07 12.34 -23.19
C ALA A 43 11.75 11.49 -22.11
N HIS A 44 12.35 12.17 -21.13
CA HIS A 44 12.83 11.54 -19.90
C HIS A 44 11.78 11.72 -18.79
N LEU A 45 11.32 10.61 -18.20
CA LEU A 45 10.31 10.62 -17.14
C LEU A 45 10.96 10.17 -15.83
N ALA A 46 10.83 10.99 -14.78
CA ALA A 46 11.20 10.62 -13.42
C ALA A 46 9.94 10.67 -12.55
N TYR A 47 9.55 9.53 -12.00
CA TYR A 47 8.33 9.41 -11.21
C TYR A 47 8.56 8.55 -9.96
N ARG A 48 7.69 8.73 -8.97
CA ARG A 48 7.76 7.99 -7.71
C ARG A 48 6.45 7.27 -7.45
N VAL A 49 6.55 6.04 -6.98
CA VAL A 49 5.40 5.20 -6.62
C VAL A 49 5.56 4.67 -5.21
N ARG A 50 4.44 4.51 -4.50
CA ARG A 50 4.37 3.75 -3.25
C ARG A 50 3.03 3.02 -3.18
N VAL A 51 3.01 1.91 -2.48
CA VAL A 51 1.78 1.19 -2.15
C VAL A 51 1.48 1.47 -0.68
N GLN A 52 0.25 1.85 -0.36
CA GLN A 52 -0.20 2.04 1.02
C GLN A 52 -1.41 1.16 1.26
N CYS A 53 -1.45 0.54 2.43
CA CYS A 53 -2.66 -0.11 2.88
C CYS A 53 -3.68 0.95 3.29
N ALA A 54 -4.96 0.61 3.19
CA ALA A 54 -6.03 1.40 3.78
C ALA A 54 -5.92 1.36 5.31
N ASP A 55 -6.61 2.28 5.98
CA ASP A 55 -6.64 2.34 7.44
C ASP A 55 -7.06 0.99 8.03
N HIS A 56 -6.37 0.57 9.09
CA HIS A 56 -6.59 -0.72 9.77
C HIS A 56 -6.28 -1.98 8.94
N TYR A 57 -5.69 -1.84 7.75
CA TYR A 57 -5.18 -2.98 6.97
C TYR A 57 -3.65 -3.05 7.06
N TYR A 58 -3.17 -4.26 7.33
CA TYR A 58 -1.76 -4.56 7.55
C TYR A 58 -1.30 -5.69 6.63
N ASN A 59 -0.04 -6.10 6.80
CA ASN A 59 0.69 -7.13 6.06
C ASN A 59 1.11 -6.71 4.63
N ALA A 60 1.98 -7.50 4.03
CA ALA A 60 2.54 -7.26 2.68
C ALA A 60 1.49 -7.31 1.55
N THR A 61 0.26 -7.71 1.83
CA THR A 61 -0.86 -7.79 0.89
C THR A 61 -2.01 -6.86 1.22
N CYS A 62 -1.93 -6.07 2.30
CA CYS A 62 -3.01 -5.18 2.78
C CYS A 62 -4.36 -5.91 2.99
N THR A 63 -4.32 -7.15 3.48
CA THR A 63 -5.53 -7.99 3.65
C THR A 63 -5.87 -8.28 5.11
N LYS A 64 -4.90 -8.13 6.01
CA LYS A 64 -5.13 -8.39 7.44
C LYS A 64 -5.75 -7.17 8.07
N PHE A 65 -7.01 -7.29 8.46
CA PHE A 65 -7.73 -6.20 9.11
C PHE A 65 -7.55 -6.27 10.62
N CYS A 66 -7.17 -5.15 11.24
CA CYS A 66 -7.18 -4.96 12.68
C CYS A 66 -7.52 -3.51 13.01
N ARG A 67 -8.70 -3.30 13.58
CA ARG A 67 -9.10 -2.02 14.14
C ARG A 67 -9.17 -2.16 15.66
N PRO A 68 -8.50 -1.30 16.44
CA PRO A 68 -8.58 -1.33 17.89
C PRO A 68 -10.04 -1.32 18.35
N ARG A 69 -10.32 -2.11 19.39
CA ARG A 69 -11.67 -2.33 19.90
C ARG A 69 -11.63 -2.45 21.42
N ASP A 70 -12.61 -1.84 22.07
CA ASP A 70 -12.78 -1.88 23.52
C ASP A 70 -14.29 -1.82 23.82
N ASP A 71 -14.97 -2.94 23.59
CA ASP A 71 -16.41 -3.10 23.80
C ASP A 71 -16.73 -4.56 24.17
N ILE A 72 -18.03 -4.89 24.30
CA ILE A 72 -18.49 -6.22 24.71
C ILE A 72 -18.00 -7.41 23.86
N PHE A 73 -17.42 -7.15 22.68
CA PHE A 73 -16.93 -8.19 21.77
C PHE A 73 -15.40 -8.28 21.74
N GLY A 74 -14.67 -7.44 22.46
CA GLY A 74 -13.21 -7.55 22.54
C GLY A 74 -12.52 -6.28 23.03
N HIS A 75 -11.38 -6.50 23.68
CA HIS A 75 -10.58 -5.47 24.35
C HIS A 75 -9.11 -5.55 23.92
N TYR A 76 -8.80 -4.95 22.77
CA TYR A 76 -7.49 -5.03 22.14
C TYR A 76 -7.07 -3.78 21.36
N THR A 77 -5.76 -3.58 21.32
CA THR A 77 -5.08 -2.72 20.34
C THR A 77 -4.55 -3.56 19.18
N CYS A 78 -4.03 -2.91 18.14
CA CYS A 78 -3.39 -3.58 17.00
C CYS A 78 -1.90 -3.23 16.98
N ASP A 79 -1.04 -4.23 16.78
CA ASP A 79 0.39 -4.00 16.58
C ASP A 79 0.73 -3.63 15.12
N ASP A 80 2.01 -3.41 14.82
CA ASP A 80 2.49 -3.06 13.48
C ASP A 80 2.26 -4.17 12.44
N ASN A 81 2.07 -5.41 12.87
CA ASN A 81 1.73 -6.55 12.01
C ASN A 81 0.22 -6.70 11.83
N GLY A 82 -0.59 -5.87 12.50
CA GLY A 82 -2.04 -5.99 12.56
C GLY A 82 -2.53 -7.15 13.42
N ASP A 83 -1.70 -7.68 14.33
CA ASP A 83 -2.13 -8.64 15.34
C ASP A 83 -2.84 -7.94 16.50
N LYS A 84 -3.83 -8.63 17.08
CA LYS A 84 -4.52 -8.14 18.27
C LYS A 84 -3.61 -8.28 19.48
N VAL A 85 -3.47 -7.19 20.21
CA VAL A 85 -2.77 -7.14 21.49
C VAL A 85 -3.80 -6.87 22.56
N CYS A 86 -4.08 -7.88 23.39
CA CYS A 86 -5.08 -7.75 24.45
C CYS A 86 -4.67 -6.68 25.47
N ILE A 87 -5.64 -5.85 25.85
CA ILE A 87 -5.48 -4.89 26.94
C ILE A 87 -5.26 -5.67 28.24
N GLN A 88 -4.50 -5.11 29.18
CA GLN A 88 -4.19 -5.78 30.45
C GLN A 88 -5.45 -6.29 31.15
N GLY A 89 -5.45 -7.59 31.49
CA GLY A 89 -6.58 -8.27 32.12
C GLY A 89 -7.43 -9.09 31.15
N TRP A 90 -7.26 -8.90 29.84
CA TRP A 90 -7.98 -9.63 28.79
C TRP A 90 -7.12 -10.69 28.11
N LYS A 91 -7.76 -11.75 27.62
CA LYS A 91 -7.18 -12.88 26.88
C LYS A 91 -8.22 -13.48 25.92
N GLY A 92 -7.79 -14.46 25.12
CA GLY A 92 -8.61 -15.08 24.07
C GLY A 92 -8.18 -14.59 22.69
N ALA A 93 -8.70 -15.21 21.64
CA ALA A 93 -8.34 -14.86 20.26
C ALA A 93 -8.92 -13.50 19.83
N ASP A 94 -9.99 -13.06 20.49
CA ASP A 94 -10.65 -11.77 20.30
C ASP A 94 -10.50 -10.84 21.51
N CYS A 95 -9.69 -11.23 22.50
CA CYS A 95 -9.48 -10.53 23.77
C CYS A 95 -10.80 -10.27 24.51
N GLU A 96 -11.60 -11.32 24.65
CA GLU A 96 -12.97 -11.31 25.13
C GLU A 96 -13.16 -11.97 26.52
N THR A 97 -12.10 -12.53 27.11
CA THR A 97 -12.12 -13.24 28.42
C THR A 97 -11.02 -12.81 29.38
#